data_AF-A0A392N7R2-F1
#
_entry.id   AF-A0A392N7R2-F1
#
_cell.length_a   1.000
_cell.length_b   1.000
_cell.length_c   1.000
_cell.angle_alpha   90.00
_cell.angle_beta   90.00
_cell.angle_gamma   90.00
#
_symmetry.space_group_name_H-M   'P 1'
#
loop_
_entity.id
_entity.type
_entity.pdbx_description
1 polymer ?
#
loop_
_entity_poly.entity_id
_entity_poly.type
_entity_poly.pdbx_seq_one_letter_code
_entity_poly.pdbx_strand_id
1 'polypeptide(L)'
;EDSAKNGKVTSAGMYFLGFPVYRLDQTMNSIAAAKDPDTSFFKKLDGFQPCELTELKAGTHTFAVYGDNFFKSANYTIEVLCAAPFSEEKENLRNVEAQILSKRAEISKFESEYREVLAQFTEMTSRYAHEMQTIDELLKQRNEIHATYTVVPLKRSNSSKGRSKTSSKESKEDGEAREKRSTRERPRKKKWYNLHLRVDKRKAC
;
A
#
# COMPACT_ATOMS: atom_id res chain seq x y z
N GLU A 1 34.44 -2.95 11.87
CA GLU A 1 35.32 -2.65 10.73
C GLU A 1 34.47 -2.15 9.58
N ASP A 2 34.79 -0.99 9.03
CA ASP A 2 34.04 -0.39 7.93
C ASP A 2 35.01 -0.12 6.78
N SER A 3 34.72 -0.64 5.59
CA SER A 3 35.58 -0.49 4.41
C SER A 3 34.86 0.33 3.35
N ALA A 4 35.51 1.37 2.84
CA ALA A 4 34.98 2.25 1.81
C ALA A 4 36.02 2.45 0.69
N LYS A 5 35.56 2.41 -0.56
CA LYS A 5 36.38 2.75 -1.73
C LYS A 5 36.16 4.21 -2.10
N ASN A 6 37.12 5.06 -1.77
CA ASN A 6 37.10 6.48 -2.08
C ASN A 6 37.96 6.77 -3.31
N GLY A 7 37.33 6.73 -4.48
CA GLY A 7 37.98 7.00 -5.77
C GLY A 7 39.08 5.97 -6.09
N LYS A 8 40.34 6.39 -5.98
CA LYS A 8 41.53 5.55 -6.26
C LYS A 8 42.09 4.84 -5.02
N VAL A 9 41.60 5.15 -3.83
CA VAL A 9 42.09 4.56 -2.57
C VAL A 9 40.97 3.81 -1.86
N THR A 10 41.37 2.80 -1.08
CA THR A 10 40.47 2.08 -0.18
C THR A 10 40.84 2.44 1.24
N SER A 11 39.86 2.79 2.06
CA SER A 11 40.03 3.10 3.48
C SER A 11 39.26 2.09 4.31
N ALA A 12 39.84 1.66 5.43
CA ALA A 12 39.15 0.83 6.40
C ALA A 12 39.28 1.45 7.80
N GLY A 13 38.18 1.49 8.54
CA GLY A 13 38.11 1.98 9.91
C GLY A 13 37.96 0.86 10.93
N MET A 14 38.78 0.88 11.98
CA MET A 14 38.64 0.04 13.16
C MET A 14 38.31 0.92 14.37
N TYR A 15 37.26 0.57 15.11
CA TYR A 15 36.74 1.39 16.21
C TYR A 15 36.66 0.54 17.49
N PHE A 16 37.25 1.04 18.57
CA PHE A 16 37.28 0.40 19.89
C PHE A 16 36.47 1.23 20.89
N LEU A 17 35.15 1.20 20.75
CA LEU A 17 34.26 2.11 21.51
C LEU A 17 33.87 1.56 22.90
N GLY A 18 34.08 0.27 23.19
CA GLY A 18 33.79 -0.32 24.50
C GLY A 18 32.30 -0.54 24.79
N PHE A 19 31.46 -0.55 23.76
CA PHE A 19 30.06 -1.01 23.81
C PHE A 19 29.69 -1.70 22.49
N PRO A 20 28.59 -2.47 22.43
CA PRO A 20 28.18 -3.16 21.22
C PRO A 20 27.77 -2.16 20.14
N VAL A 21 28.46 -2.19 19.00
CA VAL A 21 28.16 -1.40 17.80
C VAL A 21 27.46 -2.30 16.79
N TYR A 22 26.60 -1.76 15.95
CA TYR A 22 25.81 -2.54 14.99
C TYR A 22 26.19 -2.21 13.54
N ARG A 23 26.19 -3.23 12.68
CA ARG A 23 26.33 -3.09 11.23
C ARG A 23 24.97 -3.32 10.59
N LEU A 24 24.62 -2.48 9.62
CA LEU A 24 23.46 -2.70 8.76
C LEU A 24 23.91 -3.35 7.46
N ASP A 25 23.61 -4.63 7.27
CA ASP A 25 23.79 -5.29 5.98
C ASP A 25 22.70 -4.85 4.99
N GLN A 26 23.06 -3.93 4.10
CA GLN A 26 22.15 -3.40 3.09
C GLN A 26 21.80 -4.43 1.99
N THR A 27 22.58 -5.51 1.86
CA THR A 27 22.32 -6.54 0.84
C THR A 27 21.08 -7.37 1.15
N MET A 28 20.75 -7.55 2.43
CA MET A 28 19.50 -8.21 2.86
C MET A 28 18.26 -7.37 2.50
N ASN A 29 18.39 -6.04 2.50
CA ASN A 29 17.28 -5.13 2.21
C ASN A 29 16.92 -5.07 0.72
N SER A 30 17.90 -5.27 -0.18
CA SER A 30 17.67 -5.21 -1.63
C SER A 30 16.88 -6.42 -2.16
N ILE A 31 17.05 -7.60 -1.55
CA ILE A 31 16.32 -8.81 -1.91
C ILE A 31 14.84 -8.70 -1.53
N ALA A 32 14.54 -8.11 -0.37
CA ALA A 32 13.17 -7.89 0.10
C ALA A 32 12.43 -6.84 -0.73
N ALA A 33 13.13 -5.81 -1.23
CA ALA A 33 12.56 -4.73 -2.04
C ALA A 33 12.05 -5.18 -3.42
N ALA A 34 12.55 -6.31 -3.94
CA ALA A 34 12.16 -6.83 -5.25
C ALA A 34 10.76 -7.47 -5.28
N LYS A 35 10.17 -7.79 -4.11
CA LYS A 35 8.88 -8.51 -4.04
C LYS A 35 7.68 -7.59 -3.86
N ASP A 36 7.79 -6.57 -3.01
CA ASP A 36 6.68 -5.68 -2.63
C ASP A 36 7.20 -4.46 -1.82
N PRO A 37 6.73 -3.22 -2.10
CA PRO A 37 7.12 -2.01 -1.35
C PRO A 37 6.85 -2.10 0.16
N ASP A 38 5.75 -2.72 0.59
CA ASP A 38 5.45 -2.82 2.03
C ASP A 38 6.44 -3.75 2.71
N THR A 39 6.72 -4.90 2.10
CA THR A 39 7.75 -5.83 2.55
C THR A 39 9.14 -5.17 2.63
N SER A 40 9.47 -4.27 1.68
CA SER A 40 10.74 -3.51 1.72
C SER A 40 10.85 -2.61 2.95
N PHE A 41 9.73 -2.01 3.38
CA PHE A 41 9.68 -1.15 4.56
C PHE A 41 9.85 -1.95 5.85
N PHE A 42 9.08 -3.04 6.01
CA PHE A 42 9.14 -3.87 7.21
C PHE A 42 10.49 -4.56 7.40
N LYS A 43 11.20 -4.86 6.30
CA LYS A 43 12.49 -5.55 6.33
C LYS A 43 13.70 -4.64 6.43
N LYS A 44 13.51 -3.31 6.45
CA LYS A 44 14.60 -2.32 6.41
C LYS A 44 15.66 -2.46 7.52
N LEU A 45 15.28 -3.00 8.68
CA LEU A 45 16.15 -3.18 9.84
C LEU A 45 16.53 -4.65 10.11
N ASP A 46 16.17 -5.60 9.24
CA ASP A 46 16.46 -7.03 9.47
C ASP A 46 17.95 -7.33 9.42
N GLY A 47 18.70 -6.62 8.56
CA GLY A 47 20.15 -6.70 8.46
C GLY A 47 20.92 -5.98 9.57
N PHE A 48 20.24 -5.40 10.57
CA PHE A 48 20.89 -4.72 11.69
C PHE A 48 21.44 -5.75 12.69
N GLN A 49 22.73 -6.03 12.61
CA GLN A 49 23.41 -7.08 13.38
C GLN A 49 24.48 -6.50 14.30
N PRO A 50 24.65 -7.03 15.52
CA PRO A 50 25.73 -6.62 16.40
C PRO A 50 27.09 -7.00 15.80
N CYS A 51 28.04 -6.07 15.85
CA CYS A 51 29.44 -6.35 15.57
C CYS A 51 30.07 -7.05 16.78
N GLU A 52 31.13 -7.80 16.53
CA GLU A 52 31.96 -8.33 17.60
C GLU A 52 32.55 -7.19 18.44
N LEU A 53 32.32 -7.24 19.75
CA LEU A 53 32.88 -6.27 20.68
C LEU A 53 34.35 -6.57 20.87
N THR A 54 35.18 -5.81 20.15
CA THR A 54 36.64 -5.88 20.31
C THR A 54 37.05 -4.75 21.25
N GLU A 55 37.54 -5.09 22.43
CA GLU A 55 38.09 -4.12 23.39
C GLU A 55 39.62 -4.12 23.32
N LEU A 56 40.22 -2.94 23.17
CA LEU A 56 41.67 -2.79 23.15
C LEU A 56 42.19 -2.66 24.60
N LYS A 57 42.78 -3.74 25.11
CA LYS A 57 43.38 -3.73 26.46
C LYS A 57 44.62 -2.85 26.53
N ALA A 58 44.97 -2.36 27.70
CA ALA A 58 46.25 -1.66 27.89
C ALA A 58 47.42 -2.61 27.54
N GLY A 59 48.35 -2.16 26.70
CA GLY A 59 49.50 -2.95 26.27
C GLY A 59 50.02 -2.55 24.89
N THR A 60 51.07 -3.23 24.45
CA THR A 60 51.61 -3.09 23.10
C THR A 60 50.75 -3.88 22.12
N HIS A 61 50.26 -3.20 21.08
CA HIS A 61 49.46 -3.82 20.02
C HIS A 61 50.24 -3.81 18.71
N THR A 62 50.08 -4.87 17.93
CA THR A 62 50.67 -4.98 16.59
C THR A 62 49.55 -4.94 15.57
N PHE A 63 49.59 -3.93 14.69
CA PHE A 63 48.68 -3.81 13.56
C PHE A 63 49.42 -4.30 12.31
N ALA A 64 48.84 -5.28 11.62
CA ALA A 64 49.39 -5.82 10.38
C ALA A 64 48.48 -5.47 9.22
N VAL A 65 49.05 -4.87 8.18
CA VAL A 65 48.35 -4.53 6.94
C VAL A 65 48.72 -5.57 5.89
N TYR A 66 47.74 -6.37 5.48
CA TYR A 66 47.91 -7.38 4.44
C TYR A 66 47.26 -6.89 3.15
N GLY A 67 48.03 -6.95 2.06
CA GLY A 67 47.51 -6.75 0.71
C GLY A 67 47.00 -8.06 0.13
N ASP A 68 45.97 -7.97 -0.70
CA ASP A 68 45.49 -9.06 -1.57
C ASP A 68 46.45 -9.32 -2.75
N ASN A 69 47.36 -8.39 -3.04
CA ASN A 69 48.29 -8.42 -4.17
C ASN A 69 49.74 -8.62 -3.73
N PHE A 70 50.22 -9.87 -3.75
CA PHE A 70 51.60 -10.23 -3.38
C PHE A 70 52.68 -9.72 -4.34
N PHE A 71 52.30 -9.36 -5.57
CA PHE A 71 53.24 -8.97 -6.63
C PHE A 71 53.41 -7.45 -6.79
N LYS A 72 52.65 -6.63 -6.05
CA LYS A 72 52.67 -5.17 -6.18
C LYS A 72 52.80 -4.52 -4.82
N SER A 73 53.80 -3.66 -4.67
CA SER A 73 53.93 -2.81 -3.48
C SER A 73 52.76 -1.83 -3.41
N ALA A 74 52.13 -1.73 -2.24
CA ALA A 74 51.10 -0.74 -1.96
C ALA A 74 51.62 0.30 -0.96
N ASN A 75 51.26 1.56 -1.17
CA ASN A 75 51.48 2.61 -0.20
C ASN A 75 50.27 2.66 0.74
N TYR A 76 50.51 2.61 2.04
CA TYR A 76 49.47 2.69 3.06
C TYR A 76 49.84 3.69 4.15
N THR A 77 48.82 4.30 4.75
CA THR A 77 48.96 5.20 5.88
C THR A 77 48.06 4.66 6.99
N ILE A 78 48.61 4.55 8.21
CA ILE A 78 47.86 4.16 9.40
C ILE A 78 47.73 5.40 10.26
N GLU A 79 46.49 5.77 10.58
CA GLU A 79 46.19 6.87 11.49
C GLU A 79 45.54 6.29 12.75
N VAL A 80 46.00 6.74 13.91
CA VAL A 80 45.46 6.33 15.21
C VAL A 80 44.94 7.57 15.91
N LEU A 81 43.63 7.61 16.13
CA LEU A 81 42.95 8.72 16.79
C LEU A 81 42.52 8.30 18.19
N CYS A 82 42.76 9.19 19.16
CA CYS A 82 42.25 9.00 20.52
C CYS A 82 40.76 9.32 20.54
N ALA A 83 39.95 8.42 21.08
CA ALA A 83 38.51 8.62 21.20
C ALA A 83 38.12 9.57 22.35
N ALA A 84 39.05 9.91 23.26
CA ALA A 84 38.76 10.73 24.45
C ALA A 84 38.12 12.10 24.16
N PRO A 85 38.48 12.83 23.09
CA PRO A 85 37.82 14.09 22.72
C PRO A 85 36.38 13.92 22.23
N PHE A 86 35.98 12.71 21.85
CA PHE A 86 34.69 12.41 21.21
C PHE A 86 33.71 11.70 22.15
N SER A 87 33.75 12.03 23.44
CA SER A 87 32.96 11.34 24.48
C SER A 87 31.46 11.55 24.32
N GLU A 88 31.04 12.73 23.84
CA GLU A 88 29.64 13.06 23.58
C GLU A 88 29.12 12.29 22.36
N GLU A 89 29.86 12.30 21.25
CA GLU A 89 29.52 11.58 20.02
C GLU A 89 29.42 10.07 20.27
N LYS A 90 30.30 9.55 21.13
CA LYS A 90 30.28 8.16 21.57
C LYS A 90 28.96 7.80 22.25
N GLU A 91 28.48 8.62 23.19
CA GLU A 91 27.21 8.36 23.87
C GLU A 91 26.01 8.61 22.95
N ASN A 92 26.09 9.60 22.06
CA ASN A 92 25.09 9.84 21.02
C ASN A 92 24.93 8.63 20.10
N LEU A 93 26.05 8.02 19.65
CA LEU A 93 26.02 6.81 18.85
C LEU A 93 25.31 5.67 19.60
N ARG A 94 25.68 5.44 20.87
CA ARG A 94 25.04 4.43 21.72
C ARG A 94 23.53 4.66 21.85
N ASN A 95 23.11 5.91 22.03
CA ASN A 95 21.70 6.28 22.13
C ASN A 95 20.96 6.03 20.81
N VAL A 96 21.54 6.39 19.66
CA VAL A 96 20.96 6.15 18.35
C VAL A 96 20.83 4.66 18.07
N GLU A 97 21.86 3.86 18.39
CA GLU A 97 21.79 2.40 18.23
C GLU A 97 20.70 1.78 19.09
N ALA A 98 20.55 2.21 20.35
CA ALA A 98 19.46 1.77 21.21
C ALA A 98 18.08 2.13 20.64
N GLN A 99 17.93 3.34 20.07
CA GLN A 99 16.69 3.75 19.40
C GLN A 99 16.40 2.91 18.15
N ILE A 100 17.42 2.57 17.34
CA ILE A 100 17.26 1.70 16.18
C ILE A 100 16.77 0.31 16.60
N LEU A 101 17.30 -0.25 17.69
CA LEU A 101 16.83 -1.53 18.23
C LEU A 101 15.37 -1.48 18.71
N SER A 102 14.99 -0.41 19.41
CA SER A 102 13.58 -0.18 19.79
C SER A 102 12.70 -0.14 18.56
N LYS A 103 13.10 0.64 17.54
CA LYS A 103 12.36 0.77 16.28
C LYS A 103 12.26 -0.54 15.52
N ARG A 104 13.28 -1.39 15.54
CA ARG A 104 13.22 -2.74 14.95
C ARG A 104 12.11 -3.58 15.59
N ALA A 105 12.01 -3.58 16.92
CA ALA A 105 10.95 -4.29 17.62
C ALA A 105 9.56 -3.70 17.31
N GLU A 106 9.45 -2.38 17.28
CA GLU A 106 8.21 -1.68 16.92
C GLU A 106 7.75 -2.00 15.49
N ILE A 107 8.66 -1.98 14.51
CA ILE A 107 8.36 -2.32 13.11
C ILE A 107 7.91 -3.78 12.98
N SER A 108 8.56 -4.71 13.69
CA SER A 108 8.16 -6.12 13.68
C SER A 108 6.76 -6.33 14.23
N LYS A 109 6.38 -5.61 15.29
CA LYS A 109 5.01 -5.66 15.83
C LYS A 109 4.02 -5.03 14.84
N PHE A 110 4.35 -3.86 14.32
CA PHE A 110 3.51 -3.15 13.35
C PHE A 110 3.28 -3.96 12.07
N GLU A 111 4.26 -4.72 11.59
CA GLU A 111 4.09 -5.62 10.43
C GLU A 111 2.94 -6.61 10.65
N SER A 112 2.86 -7.21 11.84
CA SER A 112 1.82 -8.19 12.16
C SER A 112 0.42 -7.57 12.16
N GLU A 113 0.26 -6.42 12.81
CA GLU A 113 -1.01 -5.67 12.87
C GLU A 113 -1.42 -5.20 11.47
N TYR A 114 -0.47 -4.69 10.67
CA TYR A 114 -0.72 -4.27 9.30
C TYR A 114 -1.23 -5.41 8.42
N ARG A 115 -0.56 -6.58 8.47
CA ARG A 115 -0.97 -7.76 7.68
C ARG A 115 -2.34 -8.28 8.09
N GLU A 116 -2.69 -8.23 9.38
CA GLU A 116 -4.00 -8.61 9.87
C GLU A 116 -5.11 -7.69 9.31
N VAL A 117 -4.94 -6.37 9.44
CA VAL A 117 -5.90 -5.40 8.93
C VAL A 117 -6.05 -5.51 7.41
N LEU A 118 -4.94 -5.72 6.68
CA LEU A 118 -4.95 -5.92 5.24
C LEU A 118 -5.72 -7.17 4.83
N ALA A 119 -5.60 -8.26 5.59
CA ALA A 119 -6.36 -9.49 5.37
C ALA A 119 -7.86 -9.25 5.56
N GLN A 120 -8.27 -8.61 6.67
CA GLN A 120 -9.66 -8.28 6.95
C GLN A 120 -10.27 -7.36 5.87
N PHE A 121 -9.52 -6.35 5.43
CA PHE A 121 -9.93 -5.46 4.35
C PHE A 121 -10.14 -6.22 3.03
N THR A 122 -9.23 -7.13 2.69
CA THR A 122 -9.31 -7.95 1.48
C THR A 122 -10.51 -8.88 1.51
N GLU A 123 -10.76 -9.54 2.65
CA GLU A 123 -11.93 -10.38 2.88
C GLU A 123 -13.24 -9.58 2.72
N MET A 124 -13.32 -8.42 3.37
CA MET A 124 -14.52 -7.58 3.33
C MET A 124 -14.80 -7.05 1.93
N THR A 125 -13.75 -6.69 1.19
CA THR A 125 -13.85 -6.26 -0.22
C THR A 125 -14.34 -7.41 -1.11
N SER A 126 -13.84 -8.64 -0.89
CA SER A 126 -14.30 -9.83 -1.60
C SER A 126 -15.77 -10.13 -1.30
N ARG A 127 -16.17 -10.10 -0.03
CA ARG A 127 -17.57 -10.29 0.38
C ARG A 127 -18.49 -9.25 -0.25
N TYR A 128 -18.11 -7.98 -0.22
CA TYR A 128 -18.89 -6.92 -0.87
C TYR A 128 -19.10 -7.17 -2.37
N ALA A 129 -18.06 -7.59 -3.09
CA ALA A 129 -18.16 -7.92 -4.51
C ALA A 129 -19.12 -9.10 -4.75
N HIS A 130 -19.06 -10.14 -3.92
CA HIS A 130 -19.95 -11.29 -3.98
C HIS A 130 -21.42 -10.91 -3.70
N GLU A 131 -21.67 -10.13 -2.65
CA GLU A 131 -23.01 -9.63 -2.32
C GLU A 131 -23.60 -8.80 -3.47
N MET A 132 -22.80 -7.94 -4.08
CA MET A 132 -23.23 -7.13 -5.22
C MET A 132 -23.65 -7.99 -6.41
N GLN A 133 -22.85 -9.02 -6.74
CA GLN A 133 -23.18 -9.98 -7.81
C GLN A 133 -24.47 -10.76 -7.51
N THR A 134 -24.60 -11.23 -6.27
CA THR A 134 -25.79 -11.98 -5.83
C THR A 134 -27.05 -11.14 -5.95
N ILE A 135 -27.00 -9.86 -5.56
CA ILE A 135 -28.12 -8.93 -5.71
C ILE A 135 -28.46 -8.71 -7.19
N ASP A 136 -27.46 -8.53 -8.06
CA ASP A 136 -27.69 -8.34 -9.50
C ASP A 136 -28.36 -9.57 -10.14
N GLU A 137 -27.94 -10.78 -9.76
CA GLU A 137 -28.55 -12.03 -10.21
C GLU A 137 -30.00 -12.18 -9.74
N LEU A 138 -30.27 -11.91 -8.46
CA LEU A 138 -31.63 -11.94 -7.91
C LEU A 138 -32.55 -10.92 -8.61
N LEU A 139 -32.05 -9.72 -8.89
CA LEU A 139 -32.80 -8.70 -9.63
C LEU A 139 -33.08 -9.13 -11.07
N LYS A 140 -32.13 -9.81 -11.72
CA LYS A 140 -32.30 -10.37 -13.06
C LYS A 140 -33.38 -11.47 -13.06
N GLN A 141 -33.29 -12.44 -12.16
CA GLN A 141 -34.28 -13.51 -12.00
C GLN A 141 -35.68 -12.95 -11.74
N ARG A 142 -35.80 -11.94 -10.85
CA ARG A 142 -37.07 -11.26 -10.58
C ARG A 142 -37.68 -10.65 -11.84
N ASN A 143 -36.86 -10.00 -12.67
CA ASN A 143 -37.33 -9.37 -13.90
C ASN A 143 -37.74 -10.40 -14.97
N GLU A 144 -37.04 -11.54 -15.06
CA GLU A 144 -37.42 -12.66 -15.93
C GLU A 144 -38.78 -13.24 -15.51
N ILE A 145 -38.98 -13.48 -14.21
CA ILE A 145 -40.27 -13.92 -13.67
C ILE A 145 -41.37 -12.90 -14.01
N HIS A 146 -41.14 -11.61 -13.79
CA HIS A 146 -42.12 -10.57 -14.16
C HIS A 146 -42.44 -10.55 -15.67
N ALA A 147 -41.44 -10.80 -16.53
CA ALA A 147 -41.66 -10.88 -17.96
C ALA A 147 -42.60 -12.03 -18.32
N THR A 148 -42.48 -13.21 -17.69
CA THR A 148 -43.38 -14.36 -17.98
C THR A 148 -44.86 -14.04 -17.76
N TYR A 149 -45.21 -13.24 -16.75
CA TYR A 149 -46.60 -12.79 -16.51
C TYR A 149 -47.08 -11.69 -17.47
N THR A 150 -46.15 -10.97 -18.09
CA THR A 150 -46.46 -9.85 -18.99
C THR A 150 -46.65 -10.33 -20.44
N VAL A 151 -46.10 -11.49 -20.80
CA VAL A 151 -46.30 -12.15 -22.11
C VAL A 151 -47.58 -13.00 -22.09
N VAL A 152 -48.71 -12.42 -21.67
CA VAL A 152 -50.02 -12.98 -22.03
C VAL A 152 -50.31 -12.52 -23.46
N PRO A 153 -50.56 -13.42 -24.43
CA PRO A 153 -50.99 -12.99 -25.76
C PRO A 153 -52.32 -12.26 -25.61
N LEU A 154 -52.33 -10.93 -25.76
CA LEU A 154 -53.56 -10.22 -26.07
C LEU A 154 -54.06 -10.81 -27.39
N LYS A 155 -55.01 -11.75 -27.30
CA LYS A 155 -55.83 -12.13 -28.44
C LYS A 155 -56.42 -10.84 -28.98
N ARG A 156 -55.91 -10.40 -30.14
CA ARG A 156 -56.51 -9.34 -30.96
C ARG A 156 -57.95 -9.76 -31.23
N SER A 157 -58.89 -9.19 -30.47
CA SER A 157 -60.29 -9.24 -30.85
C SER A 157 -60.45 -8.27 -32.01
N ASN A 158 -60.60 -8.84 -33.21
CA ASN A 158 -61.11 -8.14 -34.37
C ASN A 158 -62.50 -7.59 -34.02
N SER A 159 -62.66 -6.27 -34.05
CA SER A 159 -63.97 -5.64 -34.16
C SER A 159 -63.88 -4.51 -35.18
N SER A 160 -64.41 -4.82 -36.36
CA SER A 160 -64.65 -3.93 -37.48
C SER A 160 -65.68 -2.84 -37.17
N LYS A 161 -65.57 -1.74 -37.95
CA LYS A 161 -66.68 -0.90 -38.47
C LYS A 161 -67.16 0.26 -37.58
N GLY A 162 -66.98 1.48 -38.10
CA GLY A 162 -67.68 2.69 -37.64
C GLY A 162 -67.15 3.98 -38.30
N ARG A 163 -67.78 4.39 -39.42
CA ARG A 163 -67.58 5.65 -40.15
C ARG A 163 -68.44 6.76 -39.55
N SER A 164 -67.87 7.95 -39.27
CA SER A 164 -68.45 9.32 -39.45
C SER A 164 -67.43 10.35 -38.94
N LYS A 165 -66.83 11.23 -39.77
CA LYS A 165 -67.28 12.55 -40.27
C LYS A 165 -67.81 13.48 -39.14
N THR A 166 -67.07 14.51 -38.71
CA THR A 166 -67.09 15.93 -39.17
C THR A 166 -66.43 16.90 -38.15
N SER A 167 -65.61 17.84 -38.65
CA SER A 167 -65.38 19.25 -38.26
C SER A 167 -65.29 19.74 -36.79
N SER A 168 -64.09 20.25 -36.44
CA SER A 168 -63.76 21.59 -35.87
C SER A 168 -64.81 22.43 -35.12
N LYS A 169 -64.48 22.90 -33.91
CA LYS A 169 -64.24 24.34 -33.55
C LYS A 169 -64.03 24.53 -32.03
N GLU A 170 -63.12 25.45 -31.68
CA GLU A 170 -62.74 25.93 -30.33
C GLU A 170 -63.88 26.59 -29.54
N SER A 171 -63.83 26.54 -28.19
CA SER A 171 -64.03 27.70 -27.27
C SER A 171 -63.73 27.35 -25.80
N LYS A 172 -63.36 28.38 -25.04
CA LYS A 172 -62.79 28.49 -23.68
C LYS A 172 -63.81 28.41 -22.51
N GLU A 173 -63.24 28.22 -21.30
CA GLU A 173 -63.64 28.72 -19.94
C GLU A 173 -65.03 28.28 -19.41
N ASP A 174 -65.29 27.98 -18.14
CA ASP A 174 -64.57 28.07 -16.86
C ASP A 174 -65.35 27.23 -15.80
N GLY A 175 -64.73 26.87 -14.67
CA GLY A 175 -65.44 26.65 -13.39
C GLY A 175 -65.59 25.22 -12.83
N GLU A 176 -64.69 24.89 -11.88
CA GLU A 176 -64.93 24.24 -10.55
C GLU A 176 -65.72 22.90 -10.45
N ALA A 177 -65.35 21.86 -9.68
CA ALA A 177 -64.32 21.62 -8.68
C ALA A 177 -64.23 20.09 -8.37
N ARG A 178 -63.09 19.70 -7.75
CA ARG A 178 -62.96 18.63 -6.73
C ARG A 178 -62.86 17.16 -7.19
N GLU A 179 -61.63 16.62 -7.26
CA GLU A 179 -61.04 15.67 -6.28
C GLU A 179 -59.88 14.84 -6.86
N LYS A 180 -58.72 14.95 -6.16
CA LYS A 180 -57.67 13.93 -5.93
C LYS A 180 -56.99 13.28 -7.15
N ARG A 181 -55.97 13.96 -7.69
CA ARG A 181 -54.83 13.28 -8.35
C ARG A 181 -53.70 13.06 -7.34
N SER A 182 -53.59 11.83 -6.85
CA SER A 182 -52.35 11.33 -6.25
C SER A 182 -51.37 11.01 -7.39
N THR A 183 -50.51 11.97 -7.71
CA THR A 183 -49.37 11.74 -8.59
C THR A 183 -48.37 10.90 -7.81
N ARG A 184 -48.35 9.58 -8.04
CA ARG A 184 -47.32 8.70 -7.49
C ARG A 184 -45.98 9.06 -8.13
N GLU A 185 -45.23 9.94 -7.48
CA GLU A 185 -43.83 10.21 -7.79
C GLU A 185 -43.06 8.89 -7.87
N ARG A 186 -42.38 8.68 -9.01
CA ARG A 186 -41.31 7.70 -9.09
C ARG A 186 -40.18 8.17 -8.15
N PRO A 187 -39.73 7.39 -7.16
CA PRO A 187 -38.53 7.75 -6.43
C PRO A 187 -37.35 7.66 -7.39
N ARG A 188 -36.83 8.82 -7.81
CA ARG A 188 -35.54 8.94 -8.48
C ARG A 188 -34.49 8.37 -7.52
N LYS A 189 -33.92 7.22 -7.87
CA LYS A 189 -32.77 6.64 -7.15
C LYS A 189 -31.66 7.69 -7.12
N LYS A 190 -31.47 8.34 -5.97
CA LYS A 190 -30.31 9.19 -5.73
C LYS A 190 -29.11 8.25 -5.67
N LYS A 191 -28.33 8.23 -6.77
CA LYS A 191 -26.99 7.65 -6.78
C LYS A 191 -26.17 8.44 -5.78
N TRP A 192 -25.98 7.90 -4.59
CA TRP A 192 -24.85 8.30 -3.76
C TRP A 192 -23.61 7.64 -4.33
N TYR A 193 -22.47 8.28 -4.13
CA TYR A 193 -21.13 7.88 -4.59
C TYR A 193 -20.81 8.24 -6.05
N ASN A 194 -20.54 9.53 -6.29
CA ASN A 194 -19.57 9.94 -7.32
C ASN A 194 -18.17 9.87 -6.70
N LEU A 195 -17.56 8.68 -6.67
CA LEU A 195 -16.13 8.56 -6.42
C LEU A 195 -15.42 8.64 -7.77
N HIS A 196 -14.96 9.83 -8.14
CA HIS A 196 -14.09 9.99 -9.30
C HIS A 196 -12.68 9.50 -8.97
N LEU A 197 -12.45 8.19 -9.05
CA LEU A 197 -11.10 7.68 -9.19
C LEU A 197 -10.68 7.90 -10.65
N ARG A 198 -9.84 8.91 -10.89
CA ARG A 198 -9.09 9.00 -12.14
C ARG A 198 -8.12 7.81 -12.16
N VAL A 199 -8.53 6.72 -12.80
CA VAL A 199 -7.60 5.69 -13.26
C VAL A 199 -6.82 6.32 -14.41
N ASP A 200 -5.62 6.81 -14.10
CA ASP A 200 -4.64 7.14 -15.13
C ASP A 200 -4.26 5.86 -15.86
N LYS A 201 -4.77 5.73 -17.08
CA LYS A 201 -4.38 4.69 -18.03
C LYS A 201 -2.97 4.97 -18.53
N ARG A 202 -1.98 4.21 -18.08
CA ARG A 202 -0.74 3.94 -18.85
C ARG A 202 -0.37 2.47 -18.61
N LYS A 203 -0.92 1.58 -19.44
CA LYS A 203 -0.32 0.93 -20.63
C LYS A 203 0.69 -0.14 -20.25
N ALA A 204 0.31 -1.38 -20.52
CA ALA A 204 1.21 -2.52 -20.62
C ALA A 204 2.11 -2.36 -21.85
N CYS A 205 3.42 -2.38 -21.61
CA CYS A 205 4.47 -3.04 -22.38
C CYS A 205 5.64 -3.27 -21.41
#